data_AF-A0A0D6L7W1-F1
#
_entry.id   AF-A0A0D6L7W1-F1
#
_cell.length_a   1.000
_cell.length_b   1.000
_cell.length_c   1.000
_cell.angle_alpha   90.00
_cell.angle_beta   90.00
_cell.angle_gamma   90.00
#
_symmetry.space_group_name_H-M   'P 1'
#
loop_
_entity.id
_entity.type
_entity.pdbx_description
1 polymer ?
#
loop_
_entity_poly.entity_id
_entity_poly.type
_entity_poly.pdbx_seq_one_letter_code
_entity_poly.pdbx_strand_id
1 'polypeptide(L)'
;MKAKTAASRTARHKKKYWRKGTDVADFEKTLHSGMKNKPDHELFTIDRTPSAEVKKYTKRQQAALDKISRSINEQEKLPLPEPKAPSLKKQPKLKQAVKRVEKTLPKPKIGDYDLWEKDFVPKTNLEYQEAGDHMLLYTKKKLPKQPSTARFKPSLLDHVQVPHAGTSYNPKADDYEKYVTEIAKAETQLIHEEERIAKAGKPKHESVVTYAEKSLEETEGLVIDPRYSADGDTVDETNEIEGEEAMETGVSLNIVQAFFF
;
A
#
# COMPACT_ATOMS: atom_id res chain seq x y z
N MET A 1 17.85 -28.72 -24.77
CA MET A 1 18.55 -27.43 -24.55
C MET A 1 19.30 -27.48 -23.23
N LYS A 2 20.63 -27.30 -23.23
CA LYS A 2 21.48 -27.45 -22.04
C LYS A 2 21.32 -26.27 -21.08
N ALA A 3 21.00 -26.55 -19.81
CA ALA A 3 20.82 -25.53 -18.77
C ALA A 3 22.17 -24.85 -18.42
N LYS A 4 22.19 -23.51 -18.40
CA LYS A 4 23.39 -22.73 -18.04
C LYS A 4 23.69 -22.89 -16.53
N THR A 5 24.93 -23.22 -16.20
CA THR A 5 25.40 -23.39 -14.82
C THR A 5 25.49 -22.05 -14.08
N ALA A 6 25.24 -22.10 -12.76
CA ALA A 6 25.13 -20.94 -11.87
C ALA A 6 26.38 -20.04 -11.78
N ALA A 7 27.53 -20.49 -12.30
CA ALA A 7 28.79 -19.75 -12.35
C ALA A 7 28.81 -18.59 -13.37
N SER A 8 27.83 -18.52 -14.28
CA SER A 8 27.68 -17.41 -15.23
C SER A 8 27.04 -16.15 -14.63
N ARG A 9 26.60 -16.20 -13.36
CA ARG A 9 26.11 -15.02 -12.64
C ARG A 9 27.31 -14.23 -12.15
N THR A 10 27.84 -13.35 -12.99
CA THR A 10 28.87 -12.39 -12.59
C THR A 10 28.35 -11.52 -11.44
N ALA A 11 28.87 -11.77 -10.24
CA ALA A 11 28.51 -11.03 -9.04
C ALA A 11 29.08 -9.61 -9.12
N ARG A 12 28.24 -8.66 -9.55
CA ARG A 12 28.60 -7.24 -9.80
C ARG A 12 29.07 -6.45 -8.57
N HIS A 13 29.31 -7.08 -7.43
CA HIS A 13 29.64 -6.42 -6.15
C HIS A 13 30.95 -6.95 -5.53
N LYS A 14 31.95 -7.24 -6.36
CA LYS A 14 33.32 -7.49 -5.88
C LYS A 14 34.30 -6.64 -6.67
N LYS A 15 35.19 -5.92 -5.98
CA LYS A 15 36.26 -5.04 -6.52
C LYS A 15 37.11 -5.64 -7.66
N LYS A 16 37.04 -6.98 -7.86
CA LYS A 16 37.70 -7.71 -8.94
C LYS A 16 37.15 -7.38 -10.34
N TYR A 17 35.91 -6.91 -10.47
CA TYR A 17 35.30 -6.57 -11.77
C TYR A 17 35.62 -5.15 -12.27
N TRP A 18 36.38 -4.36 -11.52
CA TRP A 18 36.81 -3.02 -11.97
C TRP A 18 38.09 -3.05 -12.81
N ARG A 19 38.76 -4.20 -12.90
CA ARG A 19 39.99 -4.34 -13.69
C ARG A 19 39.80 -5.36 -14.81
N LYS A 20 39.50 -4.79 -15.99
CA LYS A 20 39.66 -5.31 -17.36
C LYS A 20 38.73 -6.44 -17.82
N GLY A 21 38.03 -6.17 -18.93
CA GLY A 21 37.38 -7.17 -19.78
C GLY A 21 35.86 -7.13 -19.78
N THR A 22 35.24 -6.01 -20.18
CA THR A 22 33.90 -6.09 -20.77
C THR A 22 34.09 -6.65 -22.18
N ASP A 23 33.53 -7.82 -22.45
CA ASP A 23 33.61 -8.44 -23.78
C ASP A 23 32.71 -7.63 -24.75
N VAL A 24 33.34 -6.81 -25.59
CA VAL A 24 32.67 -5.90 -26.52
C VAL A 24 32.00 -6.68 -27.67
N ALA A 25 32.45 -7.91 -27.93
CA ALA A 25 31.95 -8.76 -29.01
C ALA A 25 30.48 -9.20 -28.81
N ASP A 26 30.01 -9.33 -27.55
CA ASP A 26 28.61 -9.63 -27.26
C ASP A 26 27.69 -8.43 -27.56
N PHE A 27 28.21 -7.20 -27.45
CA PHE A 27 27.48 -5.97 -27.76
C PHE A 27 27.41 -5.72 -29.27
N GLU A 28 28.49 -5.99 -30.01
CA GLU A 28 28.52 -5.84 -31.47
C GLU A 28 27.60 -6.84 -32.18
N LYS A 29 27.49 -8.08 -31.67
CA LYS A 29 26.55 -9.08 -32.21
C LYS A 29 25.08 -8.69 -32.01
N THR A 30 24.74 -7.95 -30.96
CA THR A 30 23.35 -7.52 -30.72
C THR A 30 22.96 -6.29 -31.53
N LEU A 31 23.92 -5.45 -31.91
CA LEU A 31 23.64 -4.21 -32.66
C LEU A 31 23.53 -4.43 -34.17
N HIS A 32 24.20 -5.45 -34.72
CA HIS A 32 24.26 -5.70 -36.16
C HIS A 32 23.26 -6.73 -36.71
N SER A 33 22.55 -7.47 -35.85
CA SER A 33 21.86 -8.71 -36.27
C SER A 33 20.37 -8.62 -36.59
N GLY A 34 19.75 -7.45 -36.85
CA GLY A 34 18.28 -7.48 -36.96
C GLY A 34 17.51 -6.38 -37.66
N MET A 35 18.12 -5.29 -38.12
CA MET A 35 17.35 -4.16 -38.67
C MET A 35 17.46 -3.96 -40.19
N LYS A 36 18.46 -4.58 -40.85
CA LYS A 36 18.73 -4.31 -42.28
C LYS A 36 17.94 -5.19 -43.27
N ASN A 37 17.34 -6.28 -42.81
CA ASN A 37 16.73 -7.30 -43.68
C ASN A 37 15.22 -7.50 -43.43
N LYS A 38 14.57 -6.64 -42.65
CA LYS A 38 13.12 -6.71 -42.44
C LYS A 38 12.43 -5.81 -43.47
N PRO A 39 11.34 -6.28 -44.11
CA PRO A 39 10.60 -5.46 -45.06
C PRO A 39 9.88 -4.30 -44.35
N ASP A 40 9.74 -3.16 -45.02
CA ASP A 40 9.21 -1.92 -44.43
C ASP A 40 7.82 -2.10 -43.77
N HIS A 41 6.99 -3.00 -44.29
CA HIS A 41 5.68 -3.27 -43.73
C HIS A 41 5.71 -3.89 -42.32
N GLU A 42 6.79 -4.55 -41.89
CA GLU A 42 6.96 -5.04 -40.51
C GLU A 42 7.58 -3.98 -39.59
N LEU A 43 8.26 -2.98 -40.16
CA LEU A 43 8.88 -1.89 -39.40
C LEU A 43 7.88 -0.81 -39.01
N PHE A 44 6.84 -0.60 -39.83
CA PHE A 44 5.91 0.53 -39.70
C PHE A 44 4.45 0.13 -39.39
N THR A 45 4.12 -1.15 -39.26
CA THR A 45 2.80 -1.57 -38.75
C THR A 45 2.81 -1.59 -37.23
N ILE A 46 1.92 -0.81 -36.63
CA ILE A 46 1.65 -0.87 -35.20
C ILE A 46 0.70 -2.03 -34.97
N ASP A 47 1.23 -3.20 -34.61
CA ASP A 47 0.44 -4.34 -34.18
C ASP A 47 -0.40 -3.96 -32.94
N ARG A 48 -1.72 -3.86 -33.13
CA ARG A 48 -2.70 -3.63 -32.07
C ARG A 48 -3.22 -4.93 -31.44
N THR A 49 -2.76 -6.08 -31.91
CA THR A 49 -3.11 -7.37 -31.30
C THR A 49 -2.29 -7.55 -30.02
N PRO A 50 -2.90 -7.95 -28.89
CA PRO A 50 -2.14 -8.24 -27.69
C PRO A 50 -1.25 -9.45 -27.98
N SER A 51 0.05 -9.20 -28.14
CA SER A 51 1.05 -10.24 -28.38
C SER A 51 0.86 -11.38 -27.37
N ALA A 52 0.62 -12.59 -27.89
CA ALA A 52 0.47 -13.81 -27.10
C ALA A 52 1.78 -14.25 -26.42
N GLU A 53 2.88 -13.52 -26.66
CA GLU A 53 4.12 -13.70 -25.93
C GLU A 53 3.95 -13.20 -24.49
N VAL A 54 3.66 -14.15 -23.60
CA VAL A 54 3.64 -13.96 -22.15
C VAL A 54 4.87 -13.14 -21.73
N LYS A 55 4.65 -11.86 -21.43
CA LYS A 55 5.67 -10.99 -20.86
C LYS A 55 6.27 -11.75 -19.69
N LYS A 56 7.56 -12.07 -19.77
CA LYS A 56 8.28 -12.77 -18.70
C LYS A 56 8.23 -11.87 -17.47
N TYR A 57 7.26 -12.11 -16.59
CA TYR A 57 7.08 -11.33 -15.38
C TYR A 57 8.38 -11.34 -14.58
N THR A 58 8.76 -10.19 -14.06
CA THR A 58 9.86 -10.12 -13.11
C THR A 58 9.54 -10.99 -11.89
N LYS A 59 10.55 -11.50 -11.19
CA LYS A 59 10.36 -12.33 -9.99
C LYS A 59 9.44 -11.67 -8.94
N ARG A 60 9.47 -10.33 -8.87
CA ARG A 60 8.62 -9.55 -7.97
C ARG A 60 7.15 -9.50 -8.44
N GLN A 61 6.92 -9.40 -9.75
CA GLN A 61 5.59 -9.45 -10.34
C GLN A 61 4.99 -10.85 -10.23
N GLN A 62 5.77 -11.91 -10.47
CA GLN A 62 5.34 -13.30 -10.25
C GLN A 62 4.92 -13.52 -8.79
N ALA A 63 5.73 -13.08 -7.82
CA ALA A 63 5.39 -13.19 -6.41
C ALA A 63 4.15 -12.38 -6.02
N ALA A 64 3.85 -11.28 -6.71
CA ALA A 64 2.61 -10.51 -6.49
C ALA A 64 1.39 -11.26 -7.06
N LEU A 65 1.51 -11.81 -8.27
CA LEU A 65 0.46 -12.64 -8.87
C LEU A 65 0.19 -13.90 -8.04
N ASP A 66 1.23 -14.55 -7.52
CA ASP A 66 1.12 -15.70 -6.62
C ASP A 66 0.41 -15.36 -5.30
N LYS A 67 0.58 -14.14 -4.78
CA LYS A 67 -0.14 -13.70 -3.58
C LYS A 67 -1.62 -13.48 -3.86
N ILE A 68 -1.93 -12.84 -4.99
CA ILE A 68 -3.29 -12.57 -5.43
C ILE A 68 -4.02 -13.90 -5.69
N SER A 69 -3.39 -14.82 -6.43
CA SER A 69 -3.99 -16.12 -6.73
C SER A 69 -4.24 -16.97 -5.49
N ARG A 70 -3.33 -16.93 -4.50
CA ARG A 70 -3.54 -17.60 -3.20
C ARG A 70 -4.71 -17.01 -2.42
N SER A 71 -4.83 -15.68 -2.36
CA SER A 71 -5.93 -15.02 -1.66
C SER A 71 -7.30 -15.26 -2.31
N ILE A 72 -7.32 -15.46 -3.63
CA ILE A 72 -8.55 -15.75 -4.38
C ILE A 72 -8.97 -17.21 -4.18
N ASN A 73 -8.02 -18.15 -4.17
CA ASN A 73 -8.29 -19.58 -3.91
C ASN A 73 -8.51 -19.93 -2.43
N GLU A 74 -8.13 -19.06 -1.48
CA GLU A 74 -8.32 -19.28 -0.03
C GLU A 74 -9.79 -19.28 0.42
N GLN A 75 -10.74 -18.99 -0.47
CA GLN A 75 -12.17 -19.15 -0.16
C GLN A 75 -12.63 -20.62 -0.14
N GLU A 76 -11.86 -21.56 -0.72
CA GLU A 76 -12.04 -22.98 -0.42
C GLU A 76 -11.31 -23.32 0.89
N LYS A 77 -12.08 -23.40 1.98
CA LYS A 77 -11.61 -23.80 3.31
C LYS A 77 -11.12 -25.26 3.29
N LEU A 78 -9.89 -25.47 2.83
CA LEU A 78 -9.17 -26.70 3.09
C LEU A 78 -8.83 -26.76 4.59
N PRO A 79 -9.03 -27.91 5.25
CA PRO A 79 -8.71 -28.05 6.67
C PRO A 79 -7.24 -27.73 6.90
N LEU A 80 -6.98 -26.94 7.95
CA LEU A 80 -5.62 -26.54 8.35
C LEU A 80 -4.70 -27.77 8.35
N PRO A 81 -3.55 -27.72 7.65
CA PRO A 81 -2.59 -28.81 7.71
C PRO A 81 -2.13 -28.98 9.16
N GLU A 82 -2.18 -30.20 9.67
CA GLU A 82 -1.72 -30.50 11.03
C GLU A 82 -0.29 -29.99 11.22
N PRO A 83 0.02 -29.33 12.36
CA PRO A 83 1.34 -28.79 12.60
C PRO A 83 2.35 -29.94 12.61
N LYS A 84 3.21 -30.00 11.57
CA LYS A 84 4.40 -30.83 11.55
C LYS A 84 5.39 -30.30 12.58
N ALA A 85 5.19 -30.67 13.85
CA ALA A 85 6.23 -30.54 14.86
C ALA A 85 7.45 -31.33 14.38
N PRO A 86 8.64 -30.71 14.24
CA PRO A 86 9.84 -31.45 13.87
C PRO A 86 10.06 -32.54 14.92
N SER A 87 10.17 -33.80 14.45
CA SER A 87 10.29 -34.95 15.34
C SER A 87 11.41 -34.72 16.36
N LEU A 88 11.09 -34.95 17.64
CA LEU A 88 11.94 -34.69 18.82
C LEU A 88 13.35 -35.33 18.74
N LYS A 89 13.59 -36.21 17.76
CA LYS A 89 14.87 -36.89 17.52
C LYS A 89 15.98 -35.98 16.96
N LYS A 90 15.67 -34.76 16.49
CA LYS A 90 16.65 -33.80 15.95
C LYS A 90 16.80 -32.51 16.77
N GLN A 91 16.27 -32.46 17.99
CA GLN A 91 16.53 -31.33 18.89
C GLN A 91 17.97 -31.47 19.43
N PRO A 92 18.87 -30.47 19.25
CA PRO A 92 20.18 -30.51 19.88
C PRO A 92 19.98 -30.57 21.40
N LYS A 93 20.59 -31.56 22.07
CA LYS A 93 20.48 -31.73 23.52
C LYS A 93 20.83 -30.40 24.20
N LEU A 94 19.86 -29.78 24.86
CA LEU A 94 20.07 -28.59 25.68
C LEU A 94 21.20 -28.90 26.67
N LYS A 95 22.29 -28.13 26.60
CA LYS A 95 23.40 -28.27 27.56
C LYS A 95 22.82 -28.08 28.96
N GLN A 96 23.13 -28.99 29.88
CA GLN A 96 22.71 -28.90 31.27
C GLN A 96 22.99 -27.50 31.81
N ALA A 97 22.04 -26.96 32.59
CA ALA A 97 22.17 -25.64 33.19
C ALA A 97 23.42 -25.61 34.08
N VAL A 98 24.47 -24.95 33.58
CA VAL A 98 25.68 -24.68 34.35
C VAL A 98 25.25 -23.82 35.54
N LYS A 99 25.33 -24.37 36.76
CA LYS A 99 25.13 -23.59 37.99
C LYS A 99 26.18 -22.48 38.01
N ARG A 100 25.75 -21.27 37.66
CA ARG A 100 26.60 -20.09 37.62
C ARG A 100 26.94 -19.75 39.07
N VAL A 101 28.19 -20.00 39.48
CA VAL A 101 28.68 -19.51 40.77
C VAL A 101 28.70 -17.99 40.67
N GLU A 102 27.72 -17.34 41.30
CA GLU A 102 27.65 -15.90 41.36
C GLU A 102 28.87 -15.39 42.14
N LYS A 103 29.82 -14.78 41.44
CA LYS A 103 30.88 -14.00 42.08
C LYS A 103 30.19 -12.81 42.74
N THR A 104 29.92 -12.90 44.04
CA THR A 104 29.40 -11.79 44.84
C THR A 104 30.47 -10.70 44.89
N LEU A 105 30.28 -9.65 44.09
CA LEU A 105 31.09 -8.44 44.20
C LEU A 105 30.83 -7.82 45.58
N PRO A 106 31.86 -7.31 46.28
CA PRO A 106 31.65 -6.61 47.54
C PRO A 106 30.71 -5.42 47.30
N LYS A 107 29.62 -5.35 48.06
CA LYS A 107 28.68 -4.22 47.99
C LYS A 107 29.44 -2.94 48.38
N PRO A 108 29.41 -1.88 47.55
CA PRO A 108 30.03 -0.61 47.91
C PRO A 108 29.36 -0.05 49.17
N LYS A 109 30.16 0.53 50.07
CA LYS A 109 29.68 1.16 51.30
C LYS A 109 28.77 2.34 50.94
N ILE A 110 27.59 2.39 51.54
CA ILE A 110 26.45 3.28 51.27
C ILE A 110 26.68 4.74 51.74
N GLY A 111 27.91 5.12 52.11
CA GLY A 111 28.17 6.33 52.92
C GLY A 111 28.09 7.68 52.22
N ASP A 112 28.30 7.76 50.90
CA ASP A 112 28.55 9.06 50.24
C ASP A 112 27.60 9.35 49.06
N TYR A 113 26.49 8.62 48.92
CA TYR A 113 25.54 8.86 47.82
C TYR A 113 24.35 9.68 48.31
N ASP A 114 24.38 10.99 48.04
CA ASP A 114 23.24 11.87 48.29
C ASP A 114 22.12 11.56 47.28
N LEU A 115 21.00 11.04 47.79
CA LEU A 115 19.82 10.68 47.01
C LEU A 115 19.06 11.90 46.47
N TRP A 116 19.44 13.11 46.88
CA TRP A 116 18.76 14.37 46.51
C TRP A 116 19.55 15.22 45.51
N GLU A 117 20.74 14.79 45.09
CA GLU A 117 21.45 15.44 43.98
C GLU A 117 20.67 15.23 42.67
N LYS A 118 20.00 16.28 42.21
CA LYS A 118 19.20 16.27 40.96
C LYS A 118 20.08 16.29 39.71
N ASP A 119 21.35 16.60 39.86
CA ASP A 119 22.31 16.75 38.77
C ASP A 119 23.21 15.52 38.67
N PHE A 120 22.66 14.42 38.15
CA PHE A 120 23.44 13.21 37.81
C PHE A 120 24.40 13.41 36.62
N VAL A 121 24.44 14.62 36.05
CA VAL A 121 25.36 14.97 34.97
C VAL A 121 26.64 15.51 35.60
N PRO A 122 27.78 14.81 35.49
CA PRO A 122 29.03 15.29 36.07
C PRO A 122 29.46 16.59 35.37
N LYS A 123 29.39 17.70 36.10
CA LYS A 123 29.79 19.02 35.61
C LYS A 123 31.32 19.10 35.61
N THR A 124 31.94 19.03 34.44
CA THR A 124 33.38 19.29 34.29
C THR A 124 33.58 20.75 33.90
N ASN A 125 34.00 21.59 34.85
CA ASN A 125 34.39 22.98 34.60
C ASN A 125 35.79 23.03 33.97
N LEU A 126 35.99 22.38 32.82
CA LEU A 126 37.23 22.47 32.04
C LEU A 126 36.98 23.28 30.77
N GLU A 127 37.94 24.15 30.42
CA GLU A 127 37.92 24.96 29.19
C GLU A 127 37.82 24.09 27.92
N TYR A 128 38.38 22.87 27.97
CA TYR A 128 38.35 21.90 26.88
C TYR A 128 37.37 20.75 27.18
N GLN A 129 36.30 20.65 26.37
CA GLN A 129 35.28 19.61 26.50
C GLN A 129 35.85 18.19 26.32
N GLU A 130 36.82 18.02 25.42
CA GLU A 130 37.47 16.73 25.15
C GLU A 130 38.25 16.19 26.37
N ALA A 131 38.92 17.10 27.10
CA ALA A 131 39.63 16.76 28.33
C ALA A 131 38.66 16.36 29.45
N GLY A 132 37.54 17.08 29.58
CA GLY A 132 36.44 16.71 30.47
C GLY A 132 35.90 15.32 30.15
N ASP A 133 35.62 15.05 28.88
CA ASP A 133 35.13 13.76 28.42
C ASP A 133 36.10 12.60 28.68
N HIS A 134 37.39 12.81 28.40
CA HIS A 134 38.43 11.81 28.66
C HIS A 134 38.56 11.52 30.16
N MET A 135 38.52 12.55 31.02
CA MET A 135 38.51 12.40 32.47
C MET A 135 37.30 11.59 32.95
N LEU A 136 36.10 11.86 32.42
CA LEU A 136 34.88 11.13 32.79
C LEU A 136 34.90 9.67 32.32
N LEU A 137 35.52 9.39 31.18
CA LEU A 137 35.74 8.03 30.69
C LEU A 137 36.71 7.26 31.58
N TYR A 138 37.86 7.87 31.91
CA TYR A 138 38.87 7.24 32.77
C TYR A 138 38.34 6.98 34.19
N THR A 139 37.63 7.96 34.75
CA THR A 139 36.99 7.84 36.08
C THR A 139 35.71 7.00 36.08
N LYS A 140 35.28 6.50 34.91
CA LYS A 140 34.04 5.72 34.72
C LYS A 140 32.77 6.43 35.21
N LYS A 141 32.80 7.76 35.30
CA LYS A 141 31.66 8.60 35.68
C LYS A 141 30.75 8.92 34.49
N LYS A 142 31.23 8.72 33.25
CA LYS A 142 30.42 8.89 32.03
C LYS A 142 29.46 7.70 31.87
N LEU A 143 28.15 7.97 31.91
CA LEU A 143 27.15 6.95 31.57
C LEU A 143 27.28 6.53 30.10
N PRO A 144 27.03 5.24 29.77
CA PRO A 144 27.02 4.79 28.39
C PRO A 144 25.93 5.51 27.59
N LYS A 145 26.21 5.80 26.33
CA LYS A 145 25.22 6.39 25.42
C LYS A 145 24.04 5.44 25.27
N GLN A 146 22.86 5.89 25.69
CA GLN A 146 21.63 5.11 25.54
C GLN A 146 21.38 4.80 24.05
N PRO A 147 21.08 3.55 23.67
CA PRO A 147 20.76 3.22 22.28
C PRO A 147 19.50 3.96 21.85
N SER A 148 19.43 4.39 20.59
CA SER A 148 18.26 5.09 20.04
C SER A 148 16.97 4.27 20.18
N THR A 149 17.10 2.94 20.16
CA THR A 149 15.99 2.01 20.28
C THR A 149 15.27 2.05 21.63
N ALA A 150 15.98 2.43 22.69
CA ALA A 150 15.39 2.51 24.03
C ALA A 150 14.44 3.70 24.21
N ARG A 151 14.41 4.64 23.25
CA ARG A 151 13.46 5.76 23.24
C ARG A 151 12.18 5.45 22.48
N PHE A 152 12.12 4.35 21.72
CA PHE A 152 10.89 3.98 21.04
C PHE A 152 9.85 3.54 22.08
N LYS A 153 8.67 4.15 22.00
CA LYS A 153 7.51 3.71 22.77
C LYS A 153 7.16 2.28 22.31
N PRO A 154 6.89 1.34 23.23
CA PRO A 154 6.63 -0.05 22.88
C PRO A 154 5.26 -0.25 22.20
N SER A 155 4.30 0.65 22.43
CA SER A 155 2.96 0.60 21.84
C SER A 155 2.81 1.60 20.70
N LEU A 156 2.01 1.21 19.70
CA LEU A 156 1.52 2.15 18.67
C LEU A 156 0.40 3.03 19.22
N LEU A 157 -0.38 2.50 20.17
CA LEU A 157 -1.44 3.23 20.83
C LEU A 157 -0.87 4.31 21.74
N ASP A 158 -1.54 5.44 21.74
CA ASP A 158 -1.30 6.50 22.70
C ASP A 158 -1.61 6.04 24.12
N HIS A 159 -1.03 6.77 25.06
CA HIS A 159 -1.31 6.60 26.48
C HIS A 159 -2.81 6.76 26.76
N VAL A 160 -3.27 6.14 27.85
CA VAL A 160 -4.66 6.24 28.31
C VAL A 160 -5.07 7.71 28.35
N GLN A 161 -6.14 8.04 27.63
CA GLN A 161 -6.67 9.41 27.61
C GLN A 161 -7.27 9.73 28.98
N VAL A 162 -6.85 10.85 29.55
CA VAL A 162 -7.42 11.36 30.80
C VAL A 162 -8.83 11.89 30.49
N PRO A 163 -9.85 11.55 31.29
CA PRO A 163 -11.21 12.03 31.05
C PRO A 163 -11.27 13.56 31.12
N HIS A 164 -12.06 14.20 30.25
CA HIS A 164 -12.26 15.64 30.27
C HIS A 164 -12.98 16.04 31.58
N ALA A 165 -12.55 17.14 32.22
CA ALA A 165 -13.24 17.73 33.39
C ALA A 165 -14.78 17.86 33.25
N GLY A 166 -15.30 18.13 32.05
CA GLY A 166 -16.75 18.20 31.76
C GLY A 166 -17.50 16.87 31.90
N THR A 167 -16.80 15.73 31.98
CA THR A 167 -17.39 14.39 32.21
C THR A 167 -17.64 14.08 33.68
N SER A 168 -17.19 14.95 34.60
CA SER A 168 -17.46 14.78 36.02
C SER A 168 -18.97 14.94 36.30
N TYR A 169 -19.46 14.35 37.39
CA TYR A 169 -20.87 14.41 37.76
C TYR A 169 -21.36 15.83 38.09
N ASN A 170 -20.44 16.69 38.55
CA ASN A 170 -20.71 18.10 38.86
C ASN A 170 -19.65 18.99 38.18
N PRO A 171 -19.70 19.12 36.85
CA PRO A 171 -18.73 19.93 36.13
C PRO A 171 -19.03 21.41 36.34
N LYS A 172 -18.02 22.26 36.16
CA LYS A 172 -18.27 23.70 35.97
C LYS A 172 -18.97 23.91 34.64
N ALA A 173 -19.86 24.89 34.55
CA ALA A 173 -20.61 25.20 33.33
C ALA A 173 -19.68 25.34 32.11
N ASP A 174 -18.62 26.15 32.24
CA ASP A 174 -17.64 26.37 31.18
C ASP A 174 -16.95 25.08 30.70
N ASP A 175 -16.67 24.15 31.62
CA ASP A 175 -16.00 22.89 31.29
C ASP A 175 -16.94 21.89 30.63
N TYR A 176 -18.22 21.91 30.99
CA TYR A 176 -19.26 21.12 30.33
C TYR A 176 -19.55 21.63 28.92
N GLU A 177 -19.67 22.95 28.73
CA GLU A 177 -19.89 23.55 27.41
C GLU A 177 -18.74 23.21 26.45
N LYS A 178 -17.49 23.31 26.91
CA LYS A 178 -16.32 22.87 26.13
C LYS A 178 -16.42 21.40 25.75
N TYR A 179 -16.73 20.52 26.71
CA TYR A 179 -16.87 19.09 26.46
C TYR A 179 -17.94 18.79 25.41
N VAL A 180 -19.14 19.37 25.54
CA VAL A 180 -20.24 19.16 24.60
C VAL A 180 -19.90 19.71 23.21
N THR A 181 -19.30 20.90 23.14
CA THR A 181 -18.90 21.49 21.85
C THR A 181 -17.81 20.70 21.15
N GLU A 182 -16.86 20.11 21.89
CA GLU A 182 -15.84 19.20 21.34
C GLU A 182 -16.47 17.93 20.76
N ILE A 183 -17.40 17.30 21.48
CA ILE A 183 -18.15 16.14 20.99
C ILE A 183 -18.94 16.49 19.73
N ALA A 184 -19.69 17.59 19.76
CA ALA A 184 -20.50 18.02 18.62
C ALA A 184 -19.62 18.25 17.37
N LYS A 185 -18.45 18.86 17.54
CA LYS A 185 -17.49 19.05 16.44
C LYS A 185 -16.98 17.71 15.89
N ALA A 186 -16.58 16.78 16.77
CA ALA A 186 -16.12 15.47 16.34
C ALA A 186 -17.21 14.70 15.58
N GLU A 187 -18.45 14.74 16.06
CA GLU A 187 -19.59 14.08 15.41
C GLU A 187 -19.89 14.70 14.04
N THR A 188 -19.91 16.03 13.93
CA THR A 188 -20.13 16.70 12.63
C THR A 188 -19.03 16.35 11.61
N GLN A 189 -17.78 16.18 12.07
CA GLN A 189 -16.68 15.76 11.20
C GLN A 189 -16.88 14.32 10.71
N LEU A 190 -17.27 13.40 11.59
CA LEU A 190 -17.58 12.02 11.21
C LEU A 190 -18.74 11.96 10.21
N ILE A 191 -19.83 12.68 10.46
CA ILE A 191 -20.98 12.75 9.55
C ILE A 191 -20.52 13.26 8.18
N HIS A 192 -19.74 14.33 8.10
CA HIS A 192 -19.24 14.85 6.83
C HIS A 192 -18.30 13.89 6.10
N GLU A 193 -17.46 13.15 6.84
CA GLU A 193 -16.60 12.14 6.25
C GLU A 193 -17.42 10.97 5.68
N GLU A 194 -18.44 10.52 6.41
CA GLU A 194 -19.37 9.49 5.96
C GLU A 194 -20.16 9.94 4.73
N GLU A 195 -20.70 11.16 4.72
CA GLU A 195 -21.38 11.76 3.58
C GLU A 195 -20.45 11.84 2.36
N ARG A 196 -19.20 12.25 2.57
CA ARG A 196 -18.19 12.33 1.50
C ARG A 196 -17.89 10.93 0.93
N ILE A 197 -17.73 9.93 1.79
CA ILE A 197 -17.49 8.54 1.35
C ILE A 197 -18.73 8.01 0.61
N ALA A 198 -19.94 8.24 1.12
CA ALA A 198 -21.18 7.83 0.48
C ALA A 198 -21.36 8.50 -0.89
N LYS A 199 -21.05 9.81 -1.01
CA LYS A 199 -21.07 10.53 -2.29
C LYS A 199 -20.01 10.02 -3.25
N ALA A 200 -18.82 9.67 -2.76
CA ALA A 200 -17.75 9.10 -3.59
C ALA A 200 -18.06 7.67 -4.05
N GLY A 201 -18.78 6.88 -3.23
CA GLY A 201 -19.21 5.52 -3.56
C GLY A 201 -20.37 5.45 -4.55
N LYS A 202 -21.20 6.50 -4.63
CA LYS A 202 -22.29 6.57 -5.61
C LYS A 202 -21.72 6.79 -7.02
N PRO A 203 -22.08 5.96 -8.02
CA PRO A 203 -21.69 6.21 -9.40
C PRO A 203 -22.26 7.54 -9.87
N LYS A 204 -21.41 8.40 -10.44
CA LYS A 204 -21.82 9.70 -10.98
C LYS A 204 -22.48 9.51 -12.35
N HIS A 205 -23.71 9.00 -12.36
CA HIS A 205 -24.48 8.81 -13.60
C HIS A 205 -24.69 10.11 -14.37
N GLU A 206 -24.76 11.24 -13.67
CA GLU A 206 -24.95 12.59 -14.23
C GLU A 206 -23.69 13.16 -14.92
N SER A 207 -22.50 12.60 -14.68
CA SER A 207 -21.24 13.13 -15.24
C SER A 207 -20.77 12.44 -16.51
N VAL A 208 -21.44 11.34 -16.89
CA VAL A 208 -21.17 10.65 -18.15
C VAL A 208 -22.23 11.12 -19.12
N VAL A 209 -21.92 12.17 -19.89
CA VAL A 209 -22.76 12.59 -21.02
C VAL A 209 -22.86 11.39 -21.95
N THR A 210 -24.06 10.82 -22.05
CA THR A 210 -24.29 9.74 -23.00
C THR A 210 -24.18 10.29 -24.42
N TYR A 211 -23.83 9.44 -25.40
CA TYR A 211 -23.80 9.87 -26.80
C TYR A 211 -25.14 10.47 -27.24
N ALA A 212 -26.26 9.95 -26.71
CA ALA A 212 -27.60 10.46 -26.94
C ALA A 212 -27.78 11.89 -26.39
N GLU A 213 -27.43 12.17 -25.13
CA GLU A 213 -27.49 13.53 -24.57
C GLU A 213 -26.57 14.50 -25.32
N LYS A 214 -25.36 14.08 -25.66
CA LYS A 214 -24.44 14.89 -26.46
C LYS A 214 -25.02 15.21 -27.84
N SER A 215 -25.60 14.22 -28.51
CA SER A 215 -26.25 14.43 -29.80
C SER A 215 -27.47 15.35 -29.67
N LEU A 216 -28.20 15.25 -28.55
CA LEU A 216 -29.37 16.07 -28.29
C LEU A 216 -28.95 17.53 -28.07
N GLU A 217 -27.93 17.80 -27.24
CA GLU A 217 -27.32 19.13 -27.07
C GLU A 217 -26.77 19.70 -28.40
N GLU A 218 -26.16 18.87 -29.25
CA GLU A 218 -25.66 19.28 -30.57
C GLU A 218 -26.81 19.59 -31.56
N THR A 219 -27.97 18.95 -31.41
CA THR A 219 -29.17 19.18 -32.23
C THR A 219 -30.08 20.29 -31.68
N GLU A 220 -30.03 20.55 -30.37
CA GLU A 220 -30.76 21.63 -29.70
C GLU A 220 -30.20 22.98 -30.14
N GLY A 221 -30.83 23.57 -31.16
CA GLY A 221 -30.41 24.83 -31.75
C GLY A 221 -30.26 24.77 -33.27
N LEU A 222 -30.17 23.58 -33.85
CA LEU A 222 -30.45 23.37 -35.28
C LEU A 222 -31.97 23.28 -35.48
N VAL A 223 -32.64 24.43 -35.45
CA VAL A 223 -33.99 24.53 -36.01
C VAL A 223 -33.83 24.41 -37.52
N ILE A 224 -34.08 23.21 -38.06
CA ILE A 224 -34.23 23.03 -39.51
C ILE A 224 -35.46 23.85 -39.90
N ASP A 225 -35.24 25.00 -40.53
CA ASP A 225 -36.31 25.84 -41.06
C ASP A 225 -37.13 24.98 -42.04
N PRO A 226 -38.44 24.80 -41.84
CA PRO A 226 -39.27 23.88 -42.65
C PRO A 226 -39.32 24.24 -44.15
N ARG A 227 -38.76 25.38 -44.56
CA ARG A 227 -38.51 25.74 -45.97
C ARG A 227 -37.35 24.97 -46.61
N TYR A 228 -36.44 24.41 -45.80
CA TYR A 228 -35.27 23.63 -46.20
C TYR A 228 -35.37 22.16 -45.81
N SER A 229 -36.53 21.69 -45.33
CA SER A 229 -36.84 20.25 -45.30
C SER A 229 -36.64 19.74 -46.72
N ALA A 230 -35.60 18.93 -46.91
CA ALA A 230 -35.16 18.44 -48.21
C ALA A 230 -36.14 17.38 -48.75
N ASP A 231 -37.33 17.81 -49.12
CA ASP A 231 -38.17 17.14 -50.12
C ASP A 231 -37.69 17.60 -51.51
N GLY A 232 -36.47 17.19 -51.88
CA GLY A 232 -35.82 17.63 -53.11
C GLY A 232 -34.72 16.68 -53.58
N ASP A 233 -35.14 15.56 -54.18
CA ASP A 233 -34.45 14.70 -55.15
C ASP A 233 -33.00 14.26 -54.86
N THR A 234 -32.88 13.02 -54.37
CA THR A 234 -31.95 12.06 -54.99
C THR A 234 -32.71 10.79 -55.34
N VAL A 235 -32.80 10.57 -56.65
CA VAL A 235 -33.49 9.50 -57.36
C VAL A 235 -32.75 8.17 -57.22
N ASP A 236 -33.54 7.12 -56.97
CA ASP A 236 -33.36 5.67 -57.20
C ASP A 236 -32.08 4.94 -56.73
N GLU A 237 -32.26 3.99 -55.81
CA GLU A 237 -31.99 2.57 -56.13
C GLU A 237 -32.75 1.63 -55.15
N THR A 238 -33.57 0.79 -55.77
CA THR A 238 -34.32 -0.39 -55.33
C THR A 238 -33.65 -1.29 -54.26
N ASN A 239 -34.43 -1.75 -53.26
CA ASN A 239 -34.79 -3.18 -53.09
C ASN A 239 -35.64 -3.43 -51.82
N GLU A 240 -36.89 -3.81 -52.06
CA GLU A 240 -37.56 -5.02 -51.57
C GLU A 240 -37.42 -5.49 -50.09
N ILE A 241 -38.60 -5.58 -49.43
CA ILE A 241 -39.11 -6.77 -48.68
C ILE A 241 -38.43 -7.02 -47.31
N GLU A 242 -39.05 -7.24 -46.15
CA GLU A 242 -40.38 -7.57 -45.59
C GLU A 242 -40.24 -7.19 -44.08
N GLY A 243 -41.24 -6.68 -43.36
CA GLY A 243 -42.26 -7.52 -42.72
C GLY A 243 -41.87 -7.87 -41.27
N GLU A 244 -42.74 -7.50 -40.32
CA GLU A 244 -42.91 -8.09 -38.97
C GLU A 244 -41.85 -7.70 -37.90
N GLU A 245 -42.16 -7.41 -36.64
CA GLU A 245 -43.40 -7.45 -35.86
C GLU A 245 -43.19 -6.62 -34.57
N ALA A 246 -44.27 -6.01 -34.09
CA ALA A 246 -44.33 -5.43 -32.77
C ALA A 246 -44.31 -6.53 -31.71
N MET A 247 -43.46 -6.41 -30.68
CA MET A 247 -43.68 -7.11 -29.41
C MET A 247 -43.64 -6.13 -28.24
N GLU A 248 -44.82 -5.60 -28.00
CA GLU A 248 -45.35 -5.22 -26.70
C GLU A 248 -45.16 -6.36 -25.69
N THR A 249 -44.34 -6.15 -24.67
CA THR A 249 -44.45 -6.92 -23.42
C THR A 249 -44.37 -5.97 -22.24
N GLY A 250 -45.55 -5.58 -21.76
CA GLY A 250 -45.72 -5.00 -20.44
C GLY A 250 -45.30 -5.98 -19.37
N VAL A 251 -44.29 -5.62 -18.58
CA VAL A 251 -43.96 -6.33 -17.34
C VAL A 251 -44.84 -5.74 -16.24
N SER A 252 -45.82 -6.52 -15.84
CA SER A 252 -46.71 -6.28 -14.72
C SER A 252 -45.92 -6.13 -13.41
N LEU A 253 -46.15 -5.00 -12.74
CA LEU A 253 -45.79 -4.77 -11.35
C LEU A 253 -46.61 -5.71 -10.46
N ASN A 254 -45.96 -6.74 -9.91
CA ASN A 254 -46.51 -7.52 -8.80
C ASN A 254 -46.51 -6.66 -7.53
N ILE A 255 -47.64 -6.00 -7.27
CA ILE A 255 -47.98 -5.44 -5.95
C ILE A 255 -48.32 -6.63 -5.05
N VAL A 256 -47.41 -6.97 -4.13
CA VAL A 256 -47.72 -7.84 -2.99
C VAL A 256 -48.50 -6.99 -1.99
N GLN A 257 -49.82 -7.13 -2.06
CA GLN A 257 -50.77 -6.61 -1.10
C GLN A 257 -50.71 -7.51 0.15
N ALA A 258 -49.91 -7.10 1.16
CA ALA A 258 -49.96 -7.69 2.48
C ALA A 258 -51.13 -7.06 3.27
N PHE A 259 -52.22 -7.81 3.38
CA PHE A 259 -53.34 -7.58 4.30
C PHE A 259 -53.35 -8.74 5.31
N PHE A 260 -53.81 -8.46 6.53
CA PHE A 260 -53.92 -9.31 7.75
C PHE A 260 -52.62 -9.41 8.57
N PHE A 261 -52.56 -9.06 9.86
CA PHE A 261 -53.57 -8.79 10.91
C PHE A 261 -52.98 -7.75 11.89
#